data_AF-A0A7X7SLP4-F1
#
_entry.id   AF-A0A7X7SLP4-F1
#
_cell.length_a   1.000
_cell.length_b   1.000
_cell.length_c   1.000
_cell.angle_alpha   90.00
_cell.angle_beta   90.00
_cell.angle_gamma   90.00
#
_symmetry.space_group_name_H-M   'P 1'
#
loop_
_entity.id
_entity.type
_entity.pdbx_description
1 polymer ?
#
loop_
_entity_poly.entity_id
_entity_poly.type
_entity_poly.pdbx_seq_one_letter_code
_entity_poly.pdbx_strand_id
1 'polypeptide(L)'
;MLLLAVLIVHMPAKSKASTAPQTQAVERVLALHGVTSITNALPEIRALWPEQPKAYSECIKHAVDVLAKAPDSKSLTQAARRVFASVCRIPTSADREDRPSLLRIKCDLIVWCLNAPSIRDDVSTWFELASVVGEVRLQIIPDYQAQRRLNLDRALTLEEVKKATAEDRAREPIRRWQHELVRTDRCLSMFLMQNVKDLVSKIDATQRRQVVEKVRQLAQFTDEESHELGAVVGGQ
;
A
#
# COMPACT_ATOMS: atom_id res chain seq x y z
N MET A 1 11.54 63.77 3.84
CA MET A 1 11.26 62.61 4.71
C MET A 1 9.95 61.96 4.29
N LEU A 2 9.99 60.82 3.61
CA LEU A 2 9.03 59.73 3.76
C LEU A 2 9.57 58.52 2.99
N LEU A 3 9.74 57.44 3.74
CA LEU A 3 10.45 56.21 3.37
C LEU A 3 9.66 55.35 2.39
N LEU A 4 10.40 54.73 1.47
CA LEU A 4 10.05 53.54 0.71
C LEU A 4 9.46 52.45 1.64
N ALA A 5 8.36 51.83 1.22
CA ALA A 5 7.97 50.51 1.68
C ALA A 5 7.61 49.65 0.45
N VAL A 6 8.62 48.98 -0.10
CA VAL A 6 8.43 47.88 -1.05
C VAL A 6 8.00 46.67 -0.22
N LEU A 7 6.74 46.28 -0.36
CA LEU A 7 6.21 45.01 0.13
C LEU A 7 6.80 43.88 -0.71
N ILE A 8 7.96 43.36 -0.30
CA ILE A 8 8.44 42.06 -0.75
C ILE A 8 7.53 41.03 -0.08
N VAL A 9 6.60 40.48 -0.86
CA VAL A 9 5.89 39.23 -0.53
C VAL A 9 6.97 38.17 -0.34
N HIS A 10 7.28 37.87 0.92
CA HIS A 10 8.06 36.69 1.29
C HIS A 10 7.23 35.46 0.88
N MET A 11 7.46 34.98 -0.34
CA MET A 11 7.21 33.57 -0.63
C MET A 11 8.07 32.77 0.34
N PRO A 12 7.51 31.79 1.08
CA PRO A 12 8.35 30.85 1.80
C PRO A 12 9.15 30.13 0.71
N ALA A 13 10.45 30.42 0.66
CA ALA A 13 11.39 29.61 -0.08
C ALA A 13 11.11 28.16 0.34
N LYS A 14 10.73 27.31 -0.62
CA LYS A 14 10.80 25.86 -0.45
C LYS A 14 12.21 25.59 0.07
N SER A 15 12.31 25.36 1.38
CA SER A 15 13.51 24.81 1.99
C SER A 15 13.82 23.56 1.16
N LYS A 16 14.89 23.62 0.37
CA LYS A 16 15.54 22.41 -0.11
C LYS A 16 15.99 21.73 1.16
N ALA A 17 15.14 20.89 1.74
CA ALA A 17 15.55 19.91 2.73
C ALA A 17 16.82 19.28 2.15
N SER A 18 17.93 19.41 2.87
CA SER A 18 19.25 18.99 2.40
C SER A 18 19.15 17.55 1.91
N THR A 19 19.16 17.36 0.59
CA THR A 19 19.02 16.04 -0.04
C THR A 19 20.30 15.22 0.11
N ALA A 20 21.44 15.88 0.34
CA ALA A 20 22.76 15.25 0.48
C ALA A 20 22.85 14.13 1.55
N PRO A 21 22.43 14.34 2.82
CA PRO A 21 22.47 13.28 3.83
C PRO A 21 21.55 12.09 3.50
N GLN A 22 20.46 12.32 2.77
CA GLN A 22 19.53 11.26 2.38
C GLN A 22 19.99 10.47 1.15
N THR A 23 20.57 11.15 0.15
CA THR A 23 21.22 10.48 -1.00
C THR A 23 22.36 9.58 -0.53
N GLN A 24 23.19 10.04 0.40
CA GLN A 24 24.26 9.24 0.99
C GLN A 24 23.73 8.06 1.84
N ALA A 25 22.53 8.14 2.40
CA ALA A 25 21.89 7.02 3.09
C ALA A 25 21.40 5.95 2.10
N VAL A 26 20.78 6.36 0.99
CA VAL A 26 20.35 5.45 -0.09
C VAL A 26 21.55 4.71 -0.68
N GLU A 27 22.62 5.42 -1.04
CA GLU A 27 23.85 4.81 -1.58
C GLU A 27 24.46 3.78 -0.62
N ARG A 28 24.48 4.09 0.69
CA ARG A 28 24.96 3.16 1.72
C ARG A 28 24.11 1.90 1.80
N VAL A 29 22.78 2.01 1.75
CA VAL A 29 21.88 0.85 1.75
C VAL A 29 22.07 -0.02 0.50
N LEU A 30 22.22 0.60 -0.66
CA LEU A 30 22.42 -0.11 -1.93
C LEU A 30 23.80 -0.79 -2.01
N ALA A 31 24.78 -0.34 -1.22
CA ALA A 31 26.08 -1.00 -1.10
C ALA A 31 26.08 -2.23 -0.16
N LEU A 32 24.95 -2.54 0.49
CA LEU A 32 24.88 -3.68 1.43
C LEU A 32 24.75 -5.01 0.70
N HIS A 33 25.47 -6.03 1.20
CA HIS A 33 25.51 -7.37 0.62
C HIS A 33 25.29 -8.51 1.63
N GLY A 34 24.89 -8.21 2.87
CA GLY A 34 24.77 -9.20 3.96
C GLY A 34 23.50 -9.06 4.81
N VAL A 35 23.04 -10.18 5.36
CA VAL A 35 21.77 -10.31 6.11
C VAL A 35 21.69 -9.38 7.32
N THR A 36 22.75 -9.37 8.13
CA THR A 36 22.85 -8.53 9.33
C THR A 36 22.79 -7.06 8.95
N SER A 37 23.49 -6.69 7.86
CA SER A 37 23.52 -5.32 7.37
C SER A 37 22.15 -4.88 6.85
N ILE A 38 21.46 -5.72 6.06
CA ILE A 38 20.10 -5.43 5.58
C ILE A 38 19.10 -5.28 6.72
N THR A 39 19.15 -6.19 7.70
CA THR A 39 18.22 -6.14 8.85
C THR A 39 18.43 -4.88 9.68
N ASN A 40 19.69 -4.47 9.89
CA ASN A 40 20.03 -3.25 10.63
C ASN A 40 19.68 -1.98 9.86
N ALA A 41 19.64 -2.02 8.53
CA ALA A 41 19.30 -0.89 7.68
C ALA A 41 17.79 -0.66 7.54
N LEU A 42 16.92 -1.60 7.95
CA LEU A 42 15.47 -1.45 7.80
C LEU A 42 14.88 -0.15 8.38
N PRO A 43 15.30 0.34 9.56
CA PRO A 43 14.82 1.63 10.07
C PRO A 43 15.21 2.81 9.17
N GLU A 44 16.43 2.81 8.62
CA GLU A 44 16.90 3.85 7.70
C GLU A 44 16.14 3.81 6.38
N ILE A 45 15.89 2.61 5.85
CA ILE A 45 15.05 2.42 4.66
C ILE A 45 13.64 2.96 4.93
N ARG A 46 13.03 2.59 6.06
CA ARG A 46 11.68 3.02 6.43
C ARG A 46 11.56 4.54 6.54
N ALA A 47 12.61 5.23 6.99
CA ALA A 47 12.65 6.69 7.08
C ALA A 47 12.58 7.41 5.72
N LEU A 48 12.84 6.71 4.61
CA LEU A 48 12.65 7.26 3.26
C LEU A 48 11.17 7.44 2.90
N TRP A 49 10.26 6.76 3.59
CA TRP A 49 8.82 6.88 3.36
C TRP A 49 8.19 7.93 4.29
N PRO A 50 7.25 8.77 3.82
CA PRO A 50 6.69 8.85 2.46
C PRO A 50 7.43 9.83 1.53
N GLU A 51 8.44 10.56 2.01
CA GLU A 51 9.02 11.70 1.27
C GLU A 51 9.84 11.30 0.03
N GLN A 52 10.40 10.10 0.01
CA GLN A 52 11.17 9.53 -1.09
C GLN A 52 10.69 8.12 -1.43
N PRO A 53 9.45 7.97 -1.93
CA PRO A 53 8.82 6.66 -2.09
C PRO A 53 9.49 5.81 -3.18
N LYS A 54 10.14 6.44 -4.16
CA LYS A 54 10.94 5.75 -5.18
C LYS A 54 12.23 5.17 -4.59
N ALA A 55 12.98 5.97 -3.84
CA ALA A 55 14.20 5.50 -3.17
C ALA A 55 13.89 4.42 -2.13
N TYR A 56 12.78 4.57 -1.39
CA TYR A 56 12.26 3.50 -0.53
C TYR A 56 12.04 2.20 -1.31
N SER A 57 11.34 2.26 -2.45
CA SER A 57 11.07 1.10 -3.30
C SER A 57 12.36 0.45 -3.81
N GLU A 58 13.33 1.25 -4.27
CA GLU A 58 14.63 0.76 -4.74
C GLU A 58 15.41 0.05 -3.62
N CYS A 59 15.49 0.66 -2.44
CA CYS A 59 16.15 0.06 -1.28
C CYS A 59 15.50 -1.26 -0.84
N ILE A 60 14.17 -1.35 -0.85
CA ILE A 60 13.46 -2.59 -0.52
C ILE A 60 13.72 -3.67 -1.57
N LYS A 61 13.66 -3.33 -2.86
CA LYS A 61 13.95 -4.28 -3.94
C LYS A 61 15.36 -4.85 -3.81
N HIS A 62 16.34 -3.97 -3.60
CA HIS A 62 17.72 -4.36 -3.35
C HIS A 62 17.84 -5.28 -2.13
N ALA A 63 17.21 -4.93 -1.01
CA ALA A 63 17.22 -5.76 0.20
C ALA A 63 16.67 -7.17 -0.06
N VAL A 64 15.54 -7.28 -0.76
CA VAL A 64 14.96 -8.59 -1.12
C VAL A 64 15.87 -9.36 -2.08
N ASP A 65 16.42 -8.71 -3.10
CA ASP A 65 17.32 -9.35 -4.07
C ASP A 65 18.60 -9.89 -3.41
N VAL A 66 19.19 -9.12 -2.49
CA VAL A 66 20.37 -9.56 -1.72
C VAL A 66 20.02 -10.78 -0.87
N LEU A 67 18.87 -10.77 -0.21
CA LEU A 67 18.42 -11.89 0.63
C LEU A 67 18.05 -13.13 -0.19
N ALA A 68 17.51 -12.95 -1.40
CA ALA A 68 17.15 -14.04 -2.30
C ALA A 68 18.37 -14.73 -2.95
N LYS A 69 19.48 -14.01 -3.14
CA LYS A 69 20.73 -14.55 -3.71
C LYS A 69 21.63 -15.24 -2.69
N ALA A 70 21.36 -15.09 -1.40
CA ALA A 70 22.18 -15.66 -0.35
C ALA A 70 21.89 -17.16 -0.16
N PRO A 71 22.86 -17.97 0.32
CA PRO A 71 22.69 -19.42 0.48
C PRO A 71 21.54 -19.75 1.42
N ASP A 72 20.63 -20.65 1.04
CA ASP A 72 19.42 -20.96 1.80
C ASP A 72 19.69 -21.21 3.30
N SER A 73 19.11 -20.33 4.13
CA SER A 73 19.11 -20.49 5.59
C SER A 73 17.83 -19.94 6.18
N LYS A 74 17.39 -20.53 7.32
CA LYS A 74 16.16 -20.09 7.99
C LYS A 74 16.21 -18.60 8.39
N SER A 75 17.38 -18.08 8.75
CA SER A 75 17.57 -16.68 9.14
C SER A 75 17.38 -15.72 7.96
N LEU A 76 17.82 -16.08 6.75
CA LEU A 76 17.60 -15.33 5.52
C LEU A 76 16.13 -15.24 5.16
N THR A 77 15.45 -16.38 5.18
CA THR A 77 14.01 -16.47 4.95
C THR A 77 13.24 -15.60 5.94
N GLN A 78 13.62 -15.61 7.22
CA GLN A 78 13.02 -14.73 8.23
C GLN A 78 13.32 -13.25 7.96
N ALA A 79 14.53 -12.90 7.54
CA ALA A 79 14.89 -11.52 7.20
C ALA A 79 14.07 -11.00 6.00
N ALA A 80 13.91 -11.81 4.95
CA ALA A 80 13.13 -11.46 3.77
C ALA A 80 11.65 -11.21 4.14
N ARG A 81 11.09 -12.06 5.01
CA ARG A 81 9.73 -11.88 5.53
C ARG A 81 9.59 -10.63 6.40
N ARG A 82 10.60 -10.28 7.19
CA ARG A 82 10.61 -9.01 7.96
C ARG A 82 10.62 -7.79 7.04
N VAL A 83 11.39 -7.84 5.96
CA VAL A 83 11.38 -6.78 4.93
C VAL A 83 9.98 -6.67 4.31
N PHE A 84 9.39 -7.79 3.91
CA PHE A 84 8.03 -7.83 3.36
C PHE A 84 6.98 -7.27 4.33
N ALA A 85 6.96 -7.74 5.58
CA ALA A 85 6.05 -7.24 6.60
C ALA A 85 6.22 -5.73 6.84
N SER A 86 7.45 -5.21 6.76
CA SER A 86 7.70 -3.76 6.84
C SER A 86 7.02 -2.99 5.70
N VAL A 87 7.00 -3.55 4.49
CA VAL A 87 6.27 -2.95 3.35
C VAL A 87 4.77 -2.98 3.58
N CYS A 88 4.21 -4.12 3.99
CA CYS A 88 2.77 -4.27 4.23
C CYS A 88 2.28 -3.29 5.31
N ARG A 89 3.06 -3.10 6.36
CA ARG A 89 2.69 -2.27 7.52
C ARG A 89 3.08 -0.80 7.39
N ILE A 90 3.65 -0.39 6.25
CA ILE A 90 3.99 1.02 6.07
C ILE A 90 2.71 1.83 5.85
N PRO A 91 2.49 2.93 6.59
CA PRO A 91 1.25 3.67 6.52
C PRO A 91 1.15 4.47 5.22
N THR A 92 -0.02 4.45 4.60
CA THR A 92 -0.39 5.42 3.57
C THR A 92 -1.13 6.55 4.28
N SER A 93 -0.43 7.62 4.64
CA SER A 93 -1.00 8.72 5.45
C SER A 93 -2.29 9.27 4.81
N ALA A 94 -3.37 9.32 5.60
CA ALA A 94 -4.69 9.72 5.13
C ALA A 94 -4.75 11.19 4.67
N ASP A 95 -3.90 12.04 5.23
CA ASP A 95 -3.96 13.50 5.07
C ASP A 95 -3.08 14.07 3.95
N ARG A 96 -2.41 13.21 3.16
CA ARG A 96 -1.55 13.67 2.07
C ARG A 96 -2.27 13.72 0.73
N GLU A 97 -1.99 14.75 -0.06
CA GLU A 97 -2.51 14.89 -1.43
C GLU A 97 -2.01 13.78 -2.37
N ASP A 98 -0.80 13.26 -2.13
CA ASP A 98 -0.14 12.21 -2.93
C ASP A 98 -0.51 10.78 -2.51
N ARG A 99 -1.44 10.61 -1.55
CA ARG A 99 -1.86 9.30 -1.03
C ARG A 99 -2.26 8.26 -2.09
N PRO A 100 -2.94 8.59 -3.22
CA PRO A 100 -3.25 7.57 -4.24
C PRO A 100 -1.98 7.03 -4.90
N SER A 101 -1.00 7.90 -5.17
CA SER A 101 0.28 7.51 -5.76
C SER A 101 1.12 6.68 -4.78
N LEU A 102 1.11 7.04 -3.50
CA LEU A 102 1.78 6.26 -2.45
C LEU A 102 1.15 4.87 -2.29
N LEU A 103 -0.18 4.77 -2.29
CA LEU A 103 -0.85 3.46 -2.25
C LEU A 103 -0.41 2.58 -3.41
N ARG A 104 -0.40 3.13 -4.63
CA ARG A 104 0.02 2.40 -5.82
C ARG A 104 1.46 1.90 -5.72
N ILE A 105 2.40 2.74 -5.28
CA ILE A 105 3.81 2.32 -5.08
C ILE A 105 3.91 1.20 -4.04
N LYS A 106 3.17 1.30 -2.92
CA LYS A 106 3.11 0.26 -1.90
C LYS A 106 2.61 -1.06 -2.51
N CYS A 107 1.52 -1.03 -3.27
CA CYS A 107 0.93 -2.22 -3.88
C CYS A 107 1.84 -2.85 -4.94
N ASP A 108 2.41 -2.04 -5.83
CA ASP A 108 3.37 -2.52 -6.85
C ASP A 108 4.58 -3.20 -6.18
N LEU A 109 5.06 -2.64 -5.06
CA LEU A 109 6.17 -3.21 -4.30
C LEU A 109 5.80 -4.50 -3.58
N ILE A 110 4.60 -4.58 -2.98
CA ILE A 110 4.09 -5.81 -2.36
C ILE A 110 4.07 -6.94 -3.40
N VAL A 111 3.45 -6.71 -4.56
CA VAL A 111 3.38 -7.72 -5.63
C VAL A 111 4.77 -8.10 -6.12
N TRP A 112 5.68 -7.14 -6.25
CA TRP A 112 7.06 -7.41 -6.66
C TRP A 112 7.79 -8.31 -5.64
N CYS A 113 7.67 -8.04 -4.34
CA CYS A 113 8.32 -8.84 -3.29
C CYS A 113 7.83 -10.29 -3.27
N LEU A 114 6.58 -10.54 -3.66
CA LEU A 114 5.99 -11.88 -3.74
C LEU A 114 6.57 -12.73 -4.88
N ASN A 115 7.45 -12.19 -5.73
CA ASN A 115 8.22 -12.99 -6.68
C ASN A 115 9.33 -13.82 -6.01
N ALA A 116 9.74 -13.46 -4.78
CA ALA A 116 10.73 -14.23 -4.02
C ALA A 116 10.05 -15.45 -3.34
N PRO A 117 10.45 -16.69 -3.65
CA PRO A 117 9.84 -17.90 -3.06
C PRO A 117 9.90 -17.93 -1.52
N SER A 118 11.00 -17.45 -0.94
CA SER A 118 11.19 -17.37 0.52
C SER A 118 10.15 -16.50 1.24
N ILE A 119 9.52 -15.57 0.52
CA ILE A 119 8.40 -14.75 0.97
C ILE A 119 7.08 -15.42 0.61
N ARG A 120 6.85 -15.72 -0.67
CA ARG A 120 5.58 -16.19 -1.21
C ARG A 120 5.08 -17.49 -0.57
N ASP A 121 5.98 -18.44 -0.33
CA ASP A 121 5.59 -19.79 0.04
C ASP A 121 5.26 -19.92 1.55
N ASP A 122 5.33 -18.81 2.29
CA ASP A 122 4.98 -18.77 3.71
C ASP A 122 3.53 -18.35 3.97
N VAL A 123 2.87 -19.05 4.89
CA VAL A 123 1.49 -18.75 5.28
C VAL A 123 1.35 -17.34 5.88
N SER A 124 2.33 -16.86 6.66
CA SER A 124 2.22 -15.55 7.31
C SER A 124 2.24 -14.38 6.31
N THR A 125 2.88 -14.56 5.16
CA THR A 125 2.89 -13.59 4.05
C THR A 125 1.47 -13.27 3.58
N TRP A 126 0.61 -14.28 3.48
CA TRP A 126 -0.77 -14.11 3.04
C TRP A 126 -1.63 -13.43 4.11
N PHE A 127 -1.30 -13.60 5.39
CA PHE A 127 -1.94 -12.82 6.46
C PHE A 127 -1.56 -11.34 6.40
N GLU A 128 -0.30 -11.00 6.14
CA GLU A 128 0.10 -9.60 5.95
C GLU A 128 -0.61 -8.96 4.74
N LEU A 129 -0.72 -9.69 3.62
CA LEU A 129 -1.46 -9.21 2.46
C LEU A 129 -2.96 -9.05 2.76
N ALA A 130 -3.57 -10.00 3.47
CA ALA A 130 -4.96 -9.91 3.91
C ALA A 130 -5.18 -8.67 4.79
N SER A 131 -4.28 -8.38 5.72
CA SER A 131 -4.35 -7.15 6.53
C SER A 131 -4.31 -5.88 5.66
N VAL A 132 -3.46 -5.83 4.63
CA VAL A 132 -3.42 -4.68 3.69
C VAL A 132 -4.76 -4.53 2.95
N VAL A 133 -5.36 -5.63 2.49
CA VAL A 133 -6.69 -5.60 1.87
C VAL A 133 -7.74 -5.03 2.83
N GLY A 134 -7.78 -5.52 4.07
CA GLY A 134 -8.69 -5.00 5.09
C GLY A 134 -8.48 -3.52 5.38
N GLU A 135 -7.23 -3.07 5.50
CA GLU A 135 -6.89 -1.65 5.69
C GLU A 135 -7.36 -0.76 4.54
N VAL A 136 -7.27 -1.24 3.29
CA VAL A 136 -7.79 -0.54 2.11
C VAL A 136 -9.31 -0.46 2.17
N ARG A 137 -10.00 -1.57 2.47
CA ARG A 137 -11.47 -1.63 2.55
C ARG A 137 -12.05 -0.71 3.62
N LEU A 138 -11.41 -0.61 4.78
CA LEU A 138 -11.84 0.29 5.86
C LEU A 138 -11.87 1.77 5.45
N GLN A 139 -11.17 2.14 4.38
CA GLN A 139 -11.10 3.51 3.87
C GLN A 139 -12.06 3.76 2.70
N ILE A 140 -12.71 2.71 2.17
CA ILE A 140 -13.71 2.82 1.12
C ILE A 140 -15.02 3.32 1.72
N ILE A 141 -15.58 4.38 1.12
CA ILE A 141 -16.92 4.86 1.45
C ILE A 141 -17.92 4.11 0.57
N PRO A 142 -18.83 3.30 1.15
CA PRO A 142 -19.84 2.59 0.37
C PRO A 142 -20.69 3.56 -0.46
N ASP A 143 -21.01 3.16 -1.69
CA ASP A 143 -21.88 3.92 -2.60
C ASP A 143 -21.44 5.36 -2.89
N TYR A 144 -20.16 5.69 -2.72
CA TYR A 144 -19.64 7.06 -2.91
C TYR A 144 -20.00 7.67 -4.28
N GLN A 145 -20.04 6.85 -5.34
CA GLN A 145 -20.45 7.28 -6.68
C GLN A 145 -21.98 7.42 -6.83
N ALA A 146 -22.77 6.58 -6.15
CA ALA A 146 -24.23 6.60 -6.22
C ALA A 146 -24.83 7.75 -5.39
N GLN A 147 -24.23 8.06 -4.23
CA GLN A 147 -24.56 9.24 -3.41
C GLN A 147 -24.38 10.58 -4.15
N ARG A 148 -23.67 10.56 -5.30
CA ARG A 148 -23.41 11.74 -6.14
C ARG A 148 -24.43 11.95 -7.24
N ARG A 149 -25.33 10.99 -7.53
CA ARG A 149 -26.37 11.21 -8.54
C ARG A 149 -27.30 12.31 -8.02
N LEU A 150 -27.02 13.54 -8.44
CA LEU A 150 -27.95 14.65 -8.37
C LEU A 150 -29.22 14.17 -9.05
N ASN A 151 -30.31 14.08 -8.29
CA ASN A 151 -31.65 13.99 -8.87
C ASN A 151 -31.89 15.30 -9.62
N LEU A 152 -31.43 15.35 -10.87
CA LEU A 152 -31.59 16.48 -11.79
C LEU A 152 -32.94 16.35 -12.49
N ASP A 153 -34.01 16.40 -11.69
CA ASP A 153 -35.38 16.46 -12.21
C ASP A 153 -35.85 17.91 -12.44
N ARG A 154 -34.97 18.90 -12.24
CA ARG A 154 -35.28 20.33 -12.49
C ARG A 154 -34.13 21.08 -13.16
N ALA A 155 -34.49 22.11 -13.93
CA ALA A 155 -33.55 23.08 -14.46
C ALA A 155 -32.90 23.88 -13.32
N LEU A 156 -31.57 23.97 -13.33
CA LEU A 156 -30.78 24.74 -12.36
C LEU A 156 -30.49 26.14 -12.88
N THR A 157 -30.43 27.11 -11.97
CA THR A 157 -29.93 28.46 -12.27
C THR A 157 -28.42 28.47 -12.50
N LEU A 158 -27.90 29.51 -13.16
CA LEU A 158 -26.46 29.66 -13.43
C LEU A 158 -25.62 29.67 -12.13
N GLU A 159 -26.13 30.28 -11.06
CA GLU A 159 -25.44 30.32 -9.76
C GLU A 159 -25.42 28.96 -9.06
N GLU A 160 -26.52 28.19 -9.14
CA GLU A 160 -26.55 26.81 -8.64
C GLU A 160 -25.54 25.92 -9.40
N VAL A 161 -25.42 26.10 -10.72
CA VAL A 161 -24.43 25.38 -11.54
C VAL A 161 -23.00 25.74 -11.14
N LYS A 162 -22.69 27.04 -10.93
CA LYS A 162 -21.36 27.47 -10.47
C LYS A 162 -21.02 26.89 -9.10
N LYS A 163 -21.97 26.93 -8.15
CA LYS A 163 -21.80 26.37 -6.80
C LYS A 163 -21.55 24.85 -6.87
N ALA A 164 -22.38 24.12 -7.60
CA ALA A 164 -22.21 22.67 -7.79
C ALA A 164 -20.86 22.34 -8.43
N THR A 165 -20.41 23.13 -9.40
CA THR A 165 -19.10 22.94 -10.05
C THR A 165 -17.93 23.19 -9.09
N ALA A 166 -18.02 24.21 -8.24
CA ALA A 166 -16.99 24.50 -7.25
C ALA A 166 -16.91 23.39 -6.18
N GLU A 167 -18.06 22.92 -5.70
CA GLU A 167 -18.14 21.79 -4.77
C GLU A 167 -17.59 20.51 -5.39
N ASP A 168 -17.85 20.26 -6.68
CA ASP A 168 -17.33 19.10 -7.39
C ASP A 168 -15.80 19.11 -7.49
N ARG A 169 -15.23 20.28 -7.80
CA ARG A 169 -13.77 20.48 -7.84
C ARG A 169 -13.13 20.27 -6.47
N ALA A 170 -13.74 20.78 -5.41
CA ALA A 170 -13.24 20.62 -4.04
C ALA A 170 -13.20 19.13 -3.61
N ARG A 171 -14.08 18.29 -4.18
CA ARG A 171 -14.15 16.85 -3.86
C ARG A 171 -13.25 15.97 -4.73
N GLU A 172 -12.61 16.52 -5.76
CA GLU A 172 -11.75 15.76 -6.69
C GLU A 172 -10.65 14.93 -5.98
N PRO A 173 -9.94 15.43 -4.94
CA PRO A 173 -8.94 14.63 -4.21
C PRO A 173 -9.54 13.42 -3.49
N ILE A 174 -10.76 13.54 -2.96
CA ILE A 174 -11.47 12.44 -2.30
C ILE A 174 -11.92 11.43 -3.35
N ARG A 175 -12.41 11.90 -4.51
CA ARG A 175 -12.82 11.02 -5.62
C ARG A 175 -11.68 10.18 -6.15
N ARG A 176 -10.52 10.80 -6.40
CA ARG A 176 -9.31 10.08 -6.85
C ARG A 176 -8.89 9.03 -5.85
N TRP A 177 -8.96 9.37 -4.56
CA TRP A 177 -8.65 8.44 -3.50
C TRP A 177 -9.61 7.24 -3.44
N GLN A 178 -10.91 7.49 -3.46
CA GLN A 178 -11.93 6.44 -3.49
C GLN A 178 -11.81 5.53 -4.72
N HIS A 179 -11.50 6.11 -5.88
CA HIS A 179 -11.22 5.34 -7.10
C HIS A 179 -10.00 4.42 -6.92
N GLU A 180 -8.90 4.94 -6.40
CA GLU A 180 -7.68 4.15 -6.22
C GLU A 180 -7.84 3.06 -5.17
N LEU A 181 -8.58 3.33 -4.09
CA LEU A 181 -8.91 2.33 -3.07
C LEU A 181 -9.71 1.16 -3.64
N VAL A 182 -10.81 1.44 -4.36
CA VAL A 182 -11.66 0.40 -4.97
C VAL A 182 -10.87 -0.41 -6.00
N ARG A 183 -10.03 0.25 -6.81
CA ARG A 183 -9.14 -0.43 -7.76
C ARG A 183 -8.16 -1.35 -7.03
N THR A 184 -7.52 -0.84 -5.98
CA THR A 184 -6.51 -1.57 -5.20
C THR A 184 -7.13 -2.78 -4.51
N ASP A 185 -8.27 -2.58 -3.85
CA ASP A 185 -9.02 -3.65 -3.20
C ASP A 185 -9.34 -4.76 -4.19
N ARG A 186 -9.92 -4.43 -5.35
CA ARG A 186 -10.26 -5.44 -6.36
C ARG A 186 -9.03 -6.22 -6.81
N CYS A 187 -7.92 -5.54 -7.11
CA CYS A 187 -6.69 -6.19 -7.58
C CYS A 187 -6.07 -7.10 -6.52
N LEU A 188 -5.89 -6.59 -5.29
CA LEU A 188 -5.25 -7.34 -4.22
C LEU A 188 -6.14 -8.48 -3.69
N SER A 189 -7.46 -8.28 -3.60
CA SER A 189 -8.41 -9.31 -3.18
C SER A 189 -8.42 -10.49 -4.16
N MET A 190 -8.51 -10.23 -5.47
CA MET A 190 -8.42 -11.30 -6.48
C MET A 190 -7.07 -12.03 -6.41
N PHE A 191 -5.97 -11.29 -6.29
CA PHE A 191 -4.64 -11.87 -6.16
C PHE A 191 -4.51 -12.74 -4.91
N LEU A 192 -4.97 -12.24 -3.76
CA LEU A 192 -4.96 -12.94 -2.48
C LEU A 192 -5.79 -14.23 -2.55
N MET A 193 -7.02 -14.16 -3.06
CA MET A 193 -7.89 -15.33 -3.21
C MET A 193 -7.23 -16.39 -4.09
N GLN A 194 -6.72 -16.02 -5.27
CA GLN A 194 -6.10 -16.97 -6.19
C GLN A 194 -4.91 -17.70 -5.56
N ASN A 195 -4.05 -16.99 -4.83
CA ASN A 195 -2.85 -17.59 -4.25
C ASN A 195 -3.13 -18.33 -2.93
N VAL A 196 -4.08 -17.87 -2.12
CA VAL A 196 -4.51 -18.62 -0.92
C VAL A 196 -5.13 -19.95 -1.32
N LYS A 197 -5.90 -20.00 -2.42
CA LYS A 197 -6.42 -21.27 -2.97
C LYS A 197 -5.29 -22.26 -3.31
N ASP A 198 -4.22 -21.80 -3.95
CA ASP A 198 -3.05 -22.64 -4.25
C ASP A 198 -2.32 -23.08 -2.96
N LEU A 199 -2.12 -22.17 -2.00
CA LEU A 199 -1.49 -22.48 -0.72
C LEU A 199 -2.27 -23.54 0.06
N VAL A 200 -3.59 -23.38 0.19
CA VAL A 200 -4.41 -24.27 1.02
C VAL A 200 -4.56 -25.67 0.42
N SER A 201 -4.33 -25.82 -0.88
CA SER A 201 -4.28 -27.13 -1.55
C SER A 201 -3.09 -27.98 -1.09
N LYS A 202 -2.05 -27.35 -0.53
CA LYS A 202 -0.77 -27.98 -0.15
C LYS A 202 -0.64 -28.26 1.35
N ILE A 203 -1.62 -27.88 2.17
CA ILE A 203 -1.62 -28.06 3.63
C ILE A 203 -2.78 -28.97 4.07
N ASP A 204 -2.68 -29.49 5.30
CA ASP A 204 -3.70 -30.39 5.85
C ASP A 204 -5.05 -29.68 6.08
N ALA A 205 -6.12 -30.48 6.16
CA ALA A 205 -7.49 -29.99 6.24
C ALA A 205 -7.77 -29.14 7.50
N THR A 206 -7.09 -29.40 8.61
CA THR A 206 -7.27 -28.65 9.87
C THR A 206 -6.60 -27.28 9.76
N GLN A 207 -5.36 -27.24 9.27
CA GLN A 207 -4.65 -25.98 9.00
C GLN A 207 -5.35 -25.15 7.93
N ARG A 208 -5.88 -25.79 6.87
CA ARG A 208 -6.65 -25.12 5.81
C ARG A 208 -7.78 -24.26 6.35
N ARG A 209 -8.62 -24.80 7.25
CA ARG A 209 -9.74 -24.05 7.84
C ARG A 209 -9.25 -22.83 8.62
N GLN A 210 -8.21 -23.00 9.43
CA GLN A 210 -7.65 -21.92 10.25
C GLN A 210 -7.06 -20.80 9.39
N VAL A 211 -6.32 -21.15 8.33
CA VAL A 211 -5.74 -20.18 7.39
C VAL A 211 -6.84 -19.40 6.68
N VAL A 212 -7.85 -20.09 6.15
CA VAL A 212 -8.94 -19.46 5.41
C VAL A 212 -9.75 -18.52 6.29
N GLU A 213 -10.11 -18.95 7.51
CA GLU A 213 -10.85 -18.09 8.44
C GLU A 213 -10.04 -16.85 8.83
N LYS A 214 -8.74 -17.01 9.07
CA LYS A 214 -7.87 -15.87 9.40
C LYS A 214 -7.71 -14.90 8.23
N VAL A 215 -7.53 -15.40 7.00
CA VAL A 215 -7.49 -14.56 5.80
C VAL A 215 -8.79 -13.79 5.63
N ARG A 216 -9.94 -14.48 5.77
CA ARG A 216 -11.28 -13.90 5.68
C ARG A 216 -11.46 -12.74 6.65
N GLN A 217 -11.10 -12.96 7.92
CA GLN A 217 -11.20 -11.95 8.97
C GLN A 217 -10.29 -10.74 8.71
N LEU A 218 -9.03 -10.97 8.35
CA LEU A 218 -8.07 -9.90 8.12
C LEU A 218 -8.40 -9.07 6.87
N ALA A 219 -8.81 -9.73 5.78
CA ALA A 219 -9.19 -9.10 4.53
C ALA A 219 -10.59 -8.48 4.57
N GLN A 220 -11.40 -8.77 5.59
CA GLN A 220 -12.80 -8.34 5.68
C GLN A 220 -13.60 -8.74 4.44
N PHE A 221 -13.49 -10.01 4.05
CA PHE A 221 -14.24 -10.56 2.92
C PHE A 221 -15.74 -10.55 3.18
N THR A 222 -16.53 -10.24 2.15
CA THR A 222 -17.98 -10.34 2.20
C THR A 222 -18.40 -11.80 2.31
N ASP A 223 -19.69 -12.06 2.61
CA ASP A 223 -20.20 -13.43 2.65
C ASP A 223 -20.05 -14.15 1.30
N GLU A 224 -20.18 -13.43 0.17
CA GLU A 224 -19.99 -13.97 -1.17
C GLU A 224 -18.53 -14.38 -1.42
N GLU A 225 -17.58 -13.51 -1.12
CA GLU A 225 -16.14 -13.80 -1.24
C GLU A 225 -15.71 -14.90 -0.28
N SER A 226 -16.29 -14.90 0.92
CA SER A 226 -16.11 -15.95 1.93
C SER A 226 -16.61 -17.30 1.45
N HIS A 227 -17.75 -17.33 0.77
CA HIS A 227 -18.30 -18.54 0.17
C HIS A 227 -17.40 -19.05 -0.96
N GLU A 228 -16.90 -18.17 -1.84
CA GLU A 228 -15.98 -18.54 -2.91
C GLU A 228 -14.65 -19.10 -2.37
N LEU A 229 -14.13 -18.52 -1.29
CA LEU A 229 -12.94 -19.00 -0.61
C LEU A 229 -13.21 -20.30 0.17
N GLY A 230 -14.39 -20.41 0.79
CA GLY A 230 -14.84 -21.57 1.57
C GLY A 230 -15.15 -22.80 0.72
N ALA A 231 -15.62 -22.63 -0.52
CA ALA A 231 -15.82 -23.71 -1.48
C ALA A 231 -14.52 -24.47 -1.77
N VAL A 232 -13.36 -23.83 -1.61
CA VAL A 232 -12.03 -24.46 -1.76
C VAL A 232 -11.66 -25.30 -0.52
N VAL A 233 -12.24 -25.00 0.63
CA VAL A 233 -12.07 -25.75 1.87
C VAL A 233 -12.99 -26.96 1.94
N GLY A 234 -14.18 -26.84 1.37
CA GLY A 234 -15.27 -27.81 1.42
C GLY A 234 -15.24 -28.91 0.36
N GLY A 235 -14.10 -29.17 -0.28
CA GLY A 235 -13.97 -30.28 -1.24
C GLY A 235 -14.30 -31.63 -0.62
N GLN A 236 -15.57 -32.03 -0.73
CA GLN A 236 -15.97 -33.37 -1.14
C GLN A 236 -15.95 -33.43 -2.67
#